data_AF-A0A165RF38-F1
#
_entry.id   AF-A0A165RF38-F1
#
_cell.length_a   1.000
_cell.length_b   1.000
_cell.length_c   1.000
_cell.angle_alpha   90.00
_cell.angle_beta   90.00
_cell.angle_gamma   90.00
#
_symmetry.space_group_name_H-M   'P 1'
#
loop_
_entity.id
_entity.type
_entity.pdbx_description
1 polymer ?
#
loop_
_entity_poly.entity_id
_entity_poly.type
_entity_poly.pdbx_seq_one_letter_code
_entity_poly.pdbx_strand_id
1 'polypeptide(L)' 'MNPNGVTRNWVVRQQWLEGEECGVWVAKEKVSYLYICILEHYSDGTNGPPNETFWRFLRKD' A
#
# COMPACT_ATOMS: atom_id res chain seq x y z
N MET A 1 3.81 -16.31 -3.06
CA MET A 1 4.63 -15.08 -2.98
C MET A 1 4.84 -14.60 -4.40
N ASN A 2 4.40 -13.39 -4.71
CA ASN A 2 4.59 -12.82 -6.04
C ASN A 2 6.07 -12.42 -6.17
N PRO A 3 6.87 -12.98 -7.09
CA PRO A 3 8.32 -12.78 -7.15
C PRO A 3 8.74 -11.35 -7.54
N ASN A 4 7.79 -10.44 -7.80
CA ASN A 4 8.02 -9.05 -8.22
C ASN A 4 7.59 -8.00 -7.18
N GLY A 5 7.14 -8.39 -5.99
CA GLY A 5 6.52 -7.48 -5.01
C GLY A 5 7.53 -6.60 -4.28
N VAL A 6 8.11 -5.60 -4.96
CA VAL A 6 8.82 -4.53 -4.26
C VAL A 6 7.78 -3.74 -3.46
N THR A 7 7.85 -3.80 -2.13
CA THR A 7 7.07 -2.91 -1.28
C THR A 7 7.47 -1.46 -1.59
N ARG A 8 6.51 -0.64 -2.00
CA ARG A 8 6.73 0.80 -2.25
C ARG A 8 6.09 1.63 -1.16
N ASN A 9 6.57 2.86 -0.98
CA ASN A 9 5.91 3.83 -0.11
C ASN A 9 4.73 4.48 -0.85
N TRP A 10 3.73 4.95 -0.10
CA TRP A 10 2.66 5.75 -0.66
C TRP A 10 3.21 7.09 -1.19
N VAL A 11 2.96 7.37 -2.47
CA VAL A 11 3.29 8.63 -3.14
C VAL A 11 2.13 8.96 -4.07
N VAL A 12 1.67 10.21 -4.10
CA VAL A 12 0.61 10.66 -5.02
C VAL A 12 1.10 10.69 -6.47
N ARG A 13 0.18 10.53 -7.43
CA ARG A 13 0.45 10.47 -8.89
C ARG A 13 1.30 9.27 -9.34
N GLN A 14 1.37 8.24 -8.51
CA GLN A 14 1.94 6.94 -8.85
C GLN A 14 0.83 5.96 -9.27
N GLN A 15 1.07 5.20 -10.35
CA GLN A 15 0.19 4.09 -10.73
C GLN A 15 0.41 2.91 -9.79
N TRP A 16 -0.69 2.38 -9.27
CA TRP A 16 -0.72 1.14 -8.48
C TRP A 16 -1.52 0.08 -9.23
N LEU A 17 -0.85 -1.02 -9.54
CA LEU A 17 -1.46 -2.21 -10.12
C LEU A 17 -1.99 -3.11 -9.01
N GLU A 18 -3.00 -3.92 -9.33
CA GLU A 18 -3.51 -4.94 -8.40
C GLU A 18 -2.38 -5.91 -8.01
N GLY A 19 -2.27 -6.20 -6.71
CA GLY A 19 -1.25 -7.08 -6.16
C GLY A 19 0.06 -6.39 -5.75
N GLU A 20 0.25 -5.11 -6.06
CA GLU A 20 1.42 -4.35 -5.57
C GLU A 20 1.30 -4.04 -4.07
N GLU A 21 2.44 -4.05 -3.37
CA GLU A 21 2.49 -3.82 -1.92
C GLU A 21 2.85 -2.38 -1.57
N CYS A 22 2.11 -1.79 -0.63
CA CYS A 22 2.37 -0.48 -0.06
C CYS A 22 2.74 -0.57 1.42
N GLY A 23 3.90 -0.02 1.78
CA GLY A 23 4.37 0.14 3.15
C GLY A 23 4.00 1.49 3.72
N VAL A 24 3.49 1.50 4.95
CA VAL A 24 3.16 2.70 5.72
C VAL A 24 3.86 2.65 7.08
N TRP A 25 4.86 3.51 7.27
CA TRP A 25 5.56 3.63 8.54
C TRP A 25 4.74 4.43 9.56
N VAL A 26 4.45 3.83 10.72
CA VAL A 26 3.75 4.49 11.82
C VAL A 26 4.74 4.79 12.93
N ALA A 27 5.26 6.03 12.92
CA ALA A 27 6.34 6.46 13.81
C ALA A 27 6.03 6.28 15.31
N LYS A 28 4.75 6.42 15.71
CA LYS A 28 4.30 6.24 17.10
C LYS A 28 4.53 4.81 17.60
N GLU A 29 4.39 3.83 16.72
CA GLU A 29 4.47 2.41 17.05
C GLU A 29 5.82 1.81 16.64
N LYS A 30 6.59 2.52 15.82
CA LYS A 30 7.86 2.06 15.24
C LYS A 30 7.68 0.75 14.46
N VAL A 31 6.58 0.63 13.73
CA VAL A 31 6.25 -0.51 12.88
C VAL A 31 5.84 -0.05 11.48
N SER A 32 6.04 -0.91 10.50
CA SER A 32 5.55 -0.73 9.13
C SER A 32 4.29 -1.56 8.93
N TYR A 33 3.21 -0.92 8.50
CA TYR A 33 2.01 -1.62 8.06
C TYR A 33 2.10 -1.88 6.56
N LEU A 34 1.88 -3.12 6.15
CA LEU A 34 1.86 -3.51 4.75
C LEU A 34 0.44 -3.73 4.27
N TYR A 35 0.16 -3.16 3.10
CA TYR A 35 -1.11 -3.29 2.40
C TYR A 35 -0.85 -3.82 1.00
N ILE A 36 -1.81 -4.56 0.44
CA ILE A 36 -1.82 -4.96 -0.96
C ILE A 36 -2.88 -4.17 -1.69
N CYS A 37 -2.53 -3.65 -2.87
CA CYS A 37 -3.47 -3.02 -3.77
C CYS A 37 -4.44 -4.09 -4.28
N ILE A 38 -5.75 -3.86 -4.12
CA ILE A 38 -6.80 -4.78 -4.58
C ILE A 38 -7.62 -4.19 -5.74
N LEU A 39 -7.34 -2.95 -6.13
CA LEU A 39 -7.98 -2.28 -7.24
C LEU A 39 -7.00 -1.31 -7.89
N GLU A 40 -6.71 -1.50 -9.18
CA GLU A 40 -5.79 -0.65 -9.92
C GLU A 40 -6.25 0.82 -9.94
N HIS A 41 -5.33 1.75 -9.67
CA HIS A 41 -5.63 3.19 -9.64
C HIS A 41 -4.38 4.06 -9.74
N TYR A 42 -4.59 5.33 -10.11
CA TYR A 42 -3.62 6.40 -9.85
C TYR A 42 -3.82 6.95 -8.45
N SER A 43 -2.76 6.96 -7.66
CA SER A 43 -2.77 7.49 -6.30
C SER A 43 -3.06 8.99 -6.25
N ASP A 44 -3.90 9.39 -5.29
CA ASP A 44 -4.32 10.75 -4.99
C ASP A 44 -4.37 10.98 -3.46
N GLY A 45 -5.01 12.06 -3.01
CA GLY A 45 -5.09 12.39 -1.58
C GLY A 45 -6.08 11.53 -0.77
N THR A 46 -6.84 10.64 -1.42
CA THR A 46 -8.04 10.00 -0.85
C THR A 46 -8.05 8.48 -0.96
N ASN A 47 -7.27 7.92 -1.89
CA ASN A 47 -7.22 6.50 -2.17
C ASN A 47 -5.99 5.78 -1.60
N GLY A 48 -5.26 6.41 -0.66
CA GLY A 48 -4.15 5.76 0.05
C GLY A 48 -4.60 4.77 1.13
N PRO A 49 -3.72 3.86 1.59
CA PRO A 49 -4.02 3.04 2.75
C PRO A 49 -4.37 3.91 3.97
N PRO A 50 -5.37 3.53 4.79
CA PRO A 50 -6.06 2.24 4.81
C PRO A 50 -7.41 2.22 4.05
N ASN A 51 -7.56 2.96 2.94
CA ASN A 51 -8.81 2.94 2.17
C ASN A 51 -9.13 1.53 1.63
N GLU A 52 -10.11 0.86 2.25
CA GLU A 52 -10.48 -0.54 1.98
C GLU A 52 -11.03 -0.79 0.56
N THR A 53 -11.37 0.27 -0.18
CA THR A 53 -11.76 0.16 -1.59
C THR A 53 -10.57 -0.23 -2.47
N PHE A 54 -9.37 0.23 -2.11
CA PHE A 54 -8.14 0.07 -2.91
C PHE A 54 -7.09 -0.80 -2.23
N TRP A 55 -7.15 -0.93 -0.91
CA TRP A 55 -6.11 -1.53 -0.09
C TRP A 55 -6.65 -2.59 0.84
N ARG A 56 -5.93 -3.71 0.96
CA ARG A 56 -6.17 -4.73 1.98
C ARG A 56 -4.95 -4.85 2.86
N PHE A 57 -5.14 -4.83 4.17
CA PHE A 57 -4.07 -5.08 5.13
C PHE A 57 -3.49 -6.49 4.95
N LEU A 58 -2.16 -6.60 4.90
CA LEU A 58 -1.44 -7.87 4.84
C LEU A 58 -0.87 -8.25 6.21
N ARG A 59 0.04 -7.43 6.72
CA ARG A 59 0.79 -7.69 7.96
C ARG A 59 1.42 -6.40 8.48
N LYS A 60 1.94 -6.46 9.71
CA LYS A 60 2.86 -5.46 10.25
C LYS A 60 4.25 -6.07 10.36
N ASP A 61 5.26 -5.29 10.01
CA ASP A 61 6.69 -5.59 10.18
C ASP A 61 7.27 -4.76 11.32
#